data_AF-E8KE96-F1
#
_entry.id   AF-E8KE96-F1
#
_cell.length_a   1.000
_cell.length_b   1.000
_cell.length_c   1.000
_cell.angle_alpha   90.00
_cell.angle_beta   90.00
_cell.angle_gamma   90.00
#
_symmetry.space_group_name_H-M   'P 1'
#
loop_
_entity.id
_entity.type
_entity.pdbx_description
1 polymer ?
#
loop_
_entity_poly.entity_id
_entity_poly.type
_entity_poly.pdbx_seq_one_letter_code
_entity_poly.pdbx_strand_id
1 'polypeptide(L)'
;MLLLQTVITLIKSICFFDKDIHFYLINKDFSEQWFHALNLDLNKINCHITDIKIKQTNFSHLKTTQYVSEASYYRCLIPQLIPQDKVLYLDCDIIANGSLLSLYQQDLDNYLVAASPDFLINSGFFYHRTLFQCWRTII
;
A
#
# COMPACT_ATOMS: atom_id res chain seq x y z
N MET A 1 -11.73 8.92 -10.58
CA MET A 1 -12.91 8.04 -10.38
C MET A 1 -12.52 6.57 -10.22
N LEU A 2 -11.76 5.97 -11.14
CA LEU A 2 -11.33 4.56 -11.05
C LEU A 2 -10.48 4.25 -9.81
N LEU A 3 -9.49 5.09 -9.49
CA LEU A 3 -8.61 4.90 -8.33
C LEU A 3 -9.38 4.91 -6.99
N LEU A 4 -10.46 5.67 -6.89
CA LEU A 4 -11.31 5.70 -5.71
C LEU A 4 -12.01 4.35 -5.50
N GLN A 5 -12.49 3.76 -6.60
CA GLN A 5 -13.19 2.48 -6.57
C GLN A 5 -12.24 1.34 -6.21
N THR A 6 -11.01 1.34 -6.73
CA THR A 6 -10.02 0.29 -6.41
C THR A 6 -9.64 0.32 -4.93
N VAL A 7 -9.38 1.50 -4.35
CA VAL A 7 -9.10 1.66 -2.91
C VAL A 7 -10.28 1.18 -2.05
N ILE A 8 -11.52 1.58 -2.38
CA ILE A 8 -12.70 1.11 -1.63
C ILE A 8 -12.86 -0.41 -1.74
N THR A 9 -12.58 -0.98 -2.92
CA THR A 9 -12.70 -2.43 -3.16
C THR A 9 -11.68 -3.19 -2.32
N LEU A 10 -10.41 -2.75 -2.30
CA LEU A 10 -9.37 -3.32 -1.46
C LEU A 10 -9.76 -3.26 0.02
N ILE A 11 -10.13 -2.09 0.52
CA ILE A 11 -10.52 -1.90 1.94
C ILE A 11 -11.69 -2.82 2.30
N LYS A 12 -12.74 -2.88 1.47
CA LYS A 12 -13.89 -3.77 1.72
C LYS A 12 -13.50 -5.24 1.70
N SER A 13 -12.64 -5.65 0.77
CA SER A 13 -12.16 -7.04 0.69
C SER A 13 -11.38 -7.44 1.94
N ILE A 14 -10.59 -6.53 2.52
CA ILE A 14 -9.87 -6.77 3.78
C ILE A 14 -10.85 -6.81 4.95
N CYS A 15 -11.70 -5.77 5.09
CA CYS A 15 -12.70 -5.67 6.17
C CYS A 15 -13.74 -6.79 6.16
N PHE A 16 -13.84 -7.57 5.08
CA PHE A 16 -14.67 -8.76 5.01
C PHE A 16 -14.10 -9.89 5.89
N PHE A 17 -12.78 -10.01 5.98
CA PHE A 17 -12.10 -11.08 6.72
C PHE A 17 -11.56 -10.62 8.07
N ASP A 18 -11.08 -9.37 8.16
CA ASP A 18 -10.40 -8.84 9.32
C ASP A 18 -11.13 -7.60 9.89
N LYS A 19 -10.97 -7.37 11.20
CA LYS A 19 -11.48 -6.19 11.93
C LYS A 19 -10.36 -5.54 12.70
N ASP A 20 -10.65 -4.40 13.34
CA ASP A 20 -9.69 -3.68 14.19
C ASP A 20 -8.47 -3.17 13.39
N ILE A 21 -8.73 -2.73 12.15
CA ILE A 21 -7.68 -2.33 11.20
C ILE A 21 -7.59 -0.81 11.10
N HIS A 22 -6.35 -0.30 11.21
CA HIS A 22 -6.02 1.08 10.91
C HIS A 22 -5.32 1.16 9.53
N PHE A 23 -6.03 1.72 8.55
CA PHE A 23 -5.52 1.99 7.22
C PHE A 23 -4.81 3.36 7.16
N TYR A 24 -3.75 3.45 6.36
CA TYR A 24 -3.12 4.70 5.98
C TYR A 24 -3.15 4.81 4.46
N LEU A 25 -3.65 5.93 3.92
CA LEU A 25 -3.63 6.18 2.47
C LEU A 25 -2.73 7.36 2.14
N ILE A 26 -1.54 7.04 1.62
CA ILE A 26 -0.58 8.03 1.15
C ILE A 26 -1.01 8.52 -0.23
N ASN A 27 -1.35 9.80 -0.35
CA ASN A 27 -1.90 10.36 -1.59
C ASN A 27 -1.58 11.86 -1.75
N LYS A 28 -1.93 12.41 -2.91
CA LYS A 28 -1.74 13.84 -3.25
C LYS A 28 -3.04 14.62 -3.15
N ASP A 29 -4.12 14.08 -3.68
CA ASP A 29 -5.31 14.83 -4.09
C ASP A 29 -6.66 14.22 -3.66
N PHE A 30 -6.69 13.13 -2.90
CA PHE A 30 -7.95 12.63 -2.33
C PHE A 30 -8.58 13.67 -1.40
N SER A 31 -9.90 13.86 -1.46
CA SER A 31 -10.53 14.90 -0.66
C SER A 31 -10.70 14.48 0.81
N GLU A 32 -10.51 15.43 1.72
CA GLU A 32 -10.78 15.21 3.15
C GLU A 32 -12.23 14.79 3.41
N GLN A 33 -13.19 15.30 2.62
CA GLN A 33 -14.59 14.89 2.74
C GLN A 33 -14.80 13.41 2.41
N TRP A 34 -14.03 12.85 1.47
CA TRP A 34 -14.12 11.44 1.15
C TRP A 34 -13.61 10.57 2.31
N PHE A 35 -12.48 10.93 2.92
CA PHE A 35 -11.99 10.24 4.12
C PHE A 35 -12.98 10.34 5.28
N HIS A 36 -13.58 11.52 5.50
CA HIS A 36 -14.61 11.69 6.52
C HIS A 36 -15.79 10.75 6.28
N ALA A 37 -16.34 10.75 5.06
CA ALA A 37 -17.46 9.89 4.69
C ALA A 37 -17.12 8.39 4.84
N LEU A 38 -15.93 7.96 4.41
CA LEU A 38 -15.50 6.57 4.53
C LEU A 38 -15.31 6.15 6.01
N ASN A 39 -14.76 7.03 6.85
CA ASN A 39 -14.60 6.76 8.27
C ASN A 39 -15.95 6.64 9.01
N LEU A 40 -17.01 7.31 8.55
CA LEU A 40 -18.36 7.08 9.11
C LEU A 40 -18.81 5.62 8.97
N ASP A 41 -18.40 4.94 7.90
CA ASP A 41 -18.70 3.53 7.69
C ASP A 41 -17.69 2.60 8.35
N LEU A 42 -16.40 2.89 8.24
CA LEU A 42 -15.35 2.04 8.84
C LEU A 42 -15.44 2.00 10.37
N ASN A 43 -15.76 3.12 11.03
CA ASN A 43 -15.86 3.17 12.48
C ASN A 43 -16.96 2.23 13.02
N LYS A 44 -17.99 1.92 12.22
CA LYS A 44 -19.06 0.96 12.60
C LYS A 44 -18.55 -0.47 12.77
N ILE A 45 -17.41 -0.79 12.13
CA ILE A 45 -16.77 -2.10 12.17
C ILE A 45 -15.39 -2.05 12.86
N ASN A 46 -15.16 -1.01 13.67
CA ASN A 46 -13.91 -0.76 14.38
C ASN A 46 -12.67 -0.66 13.46
N CYS A 47 -12.86 -0.19 12.23
CA CYS A 47 -11.77 0.14 11.32
C CYS A 47 -11.69 1.66 11.17
N HIS A 48 -10.53 2.16 10.74
CA HIS A 48 -10.31 3.58 10.51
C HIS A 48 -9.30 3.80 9.38
N ILE A 49 -9.42 4.90 8.63
CA ILE A 49 -8.45 5.31 7.62
C ILE A 49 -7.91 6.73 7.90
N THR A 50 -6.59 6.88 7.86
CA THR A 50 -5.89 8.16 7.98
C THR A 50 -5.39 8.65 6.62
N ASP A 51 -5.69 9.91 6.31
CA ASP A 51 -5.18 10.62 5.15
C ASP A 51 -3.73 11.06 5.38
N ILE A 52 -2.81 10.58 4.55
CA ILE A 52 -1.40 10.98 4.57
C ILE A 52 -1.09 11.75 3.29
N LYS A 53 -1.09 13.08 3.40
CA LYS A 53 -0.86 13.97 2.26
C LYS A 53 0.61 14.16 1.94
N ILE A 54 0.99 13.79 0.73
CA ILE A 54 2.27 14.17 0.14
C ILE A 54 2.19 15.63 -0.30
N LYS A 55 2.77 16.53 0.51
CA LYS A 55 3.04 17.91 0.11
C LYS A 55 4.27 17.89 -0.79
N GLN A 56 4.13 18.41 -2.01
CA GLN A 56 5.12 18.41 -3.11
C GLN A 56 6.53 17.99 -2.70
N THR A 57 6.85 16.73 -2.98
CA THR A 57 8.20 16.19 -2.95
C THR A 57 8.75 16.26 -4.37
N ASN A 58 10.00 16.67 -4.53
CA ASN A 58 10.65 16.78 -5.84
C ASN A 58 10.96 15.38 -6.41
N PHE A 59 9.92 14.70 -6.90
CA PHE A 59 10.05 13.47 -7.68
C PHE A 59 10.37 13.75 -9.16
N SER A 60 10.58 15.02 -9.53
CA SER A 60 10.93 15.46 -10.89
C SER A 60 12.18 14.79 -11.45
N HIS A 61 13.07 14.30 -10.58
CA HIS A 61 14.29 13.59 -10.97
C HIS A 61 14.10 12.06 -11.07
N LEU A 62 12.96 11.52 -10.62
CA LEU A 62 12.67 10.10 -10.70
C LEU A 62 12.10 9.74 -12.06
N LYS A 63 12.55 8.59 -12.60
CA LYS A 63 12.04 8.08 -13.87
C LYS A 63 10.61 7.58 -13.67
N THR A 64 9.63 8.31 -14.18
CA THR A 64 8.27 7.79 -14.35
C THR A 64 8.16 7.11 -15.71
N THR A 65 7.33 6.08 -15.81
CA THR A 65 6.99 5.41 -17.06
C THR A 65 5.47 5.32 -17.18
N GLN A 66 4.95 4.80 -18.29
CA GLN A 66 3.50 4.54 -18.41
C GLN A 66 2.96 3.55 -17.35
N TYR A 67 3.83 2.73 -16.76
CA TYR A 67 3.46 1.72 -15.75
C TYR A 67 3.89 2.10 -14.32
N VAL A 68 4.80 3.06 -14.16
CA VAL A 68 5.34 3.49 -12.86
C VAL A 68 5.03 4.96 -12.68
N SER A 69 4.05 5.22 -11.82
CA SER A 69 3.60 6.57 -11.50
C SER A 69 4.43 7.18 -10.37
N GLU A 70 4.31 8.50 -10.17
CA GLU A 70 4.84 9.19 -8.98
C GLU A 70 4.41 8.47 -7.68
N ALA A 71 3.15 8.02 -7.62
CA ALA A 71 2.60 7.33 -6.45
C ALA A 71 3.30 5.99 -6.14
N SER A 72 3.89 5.33 -7.14
CA SER A 72 4.65 4.10 -6.92
C SER A 72 5.87 4.33 -6.01
N TYR A 73 6.41 5.55 -5.97
CA TYR A 73 7.55 5.92 -5.13
C TYR A 73 7.15 6.29 -3.70
N TYR A 74 5.87 6.50 -3.42
CA TYR A 74 5.40 6.88 -2.07
C TYR A 74 5.69 5.81 -1.02
N ARG A 75 5.78 4.53 -1.43
CA ARG A 75 6.14 3.43 -0.53
C ARG A 75 7.52 3.62 0.13
N CYS A 76 8.45 4.30 -0.55
CA CYS A 76 9.77 4.59 -0.01
C CYS A 76 9.74 5.62 1.13
N LEU A 77 8.65 6.37 1.27
CA LEU A 77 8.46 7.37 2.32
C LEU A 77 7.76 6.81 3.56
N ILE A 78 7.28 5.56 3.53
CA ILE A 78 6.56 4.93 4.65
C ILE A 78 7.28 5.12 6.00
N PRO A 79 8.61 4.86 6.13
CA PRO A 79 9.30 5.01 7.41
C PRO A 79 9.32 6.44 7.96
N GLN A 80 9.10 7.45 7.11
CA GLN A 80 9.07 8.86 7.51
C GLN A 80 7.65 9.36 7.80
N LEU A 81 6.64 8.69 7.23
CA LEU A 81 5.27 9.17 7.23
C LEU A 81 4.39 8.43 8.24
N ILE A 82 4.69 7.16 8.51
CA ILE A 82 3.84 6.31 9.35
C ILE A 82 4.53 6.07 10.69
N PRO A 83 3.95 6.52 11.82
CA PRO A 83 4.56 6.40 13.14
C PRO A 83 4.26 5.03 13.77
N GLN A 84 4.53 3.94 13.04
CA GLN A 84 4.33 2.57 13.50
C GLN A 84 5.60 1.75 13.26
N ASP A 85 5.92 0.86 14.19
CA ASP A 85 7.12 0.02 14.11
C ASP A 85 7.01 -1.03 13.00
N LYS A 86 5.78 -1.49 12.69
CA LYS A 86 5.50 -2.46 11.64
C LYS A 86 4.19 -2.12 10.93
N VAL A 87 4.17 -2.23 9.61
CA VAL A 87 2.99 -1.98 8.77
C VAL A 87 2.94 -3.00 7.64
N LEU A 88 1.74 -3.31 7.12
CA LEU A 88 1.62 -4.11 5.90
C LEU A 88 1.28 -3.19 4.72
N TYR A 89 2.16 -3.11 3.73
CA TYR A 89 1.93 -2.33 2.51
C TYR A 89 1.28 -3.18 1.41
N LEU A 90 0.20 -2.66 0.84
CA LEU A 90 -0.54 -3.26 -0.27
C LEU A 90 -0.72 -2.23 -1.39
N ASP A 91 -0.49 -2.67 -2.63
CA ASP A 91 -0.87 -1.90 -3.81
C ASP A 91 -2.41 -1.83 -3.91
N CYS A 92 -2.93 -0.71 -4.43
CA CYS A 92 -4.37 -0.45 -4.49
C CYS A 92 -5.14 -1.31 -5.51
N ASP A 93 -4.43 -2.12 -6.30
CA ASP A 93 -4.96 -3.05 -7.31
C ASP A 93 -5.02 -4.51 -6.82
N ILE A 94 -4.85 -4.73 -5.50
CA ILE A 94 -4.98 -6.03 -4.85
C ILE A 94 -6.43 -6.24 -4.36
N ILE A 95 -6.85 -7.50 -4.28
CA ILE A 95 -8.07 -7.93 -3.58
C ILE A 95 -7.65 -8.96 -2.52
N ALA A 96 -8.03 -8.74 -1.27
CA ALA A 96 -7.85 -9.73 -0.22
C ALA A 96 -8.90 -10.84 -0.36
N ASN A 97 -8.44 -12.09 -0.40
CA ASN A 97 -9.30 -13.28 -0.48
C ASN A 97 -9.16 -14.18 0.77
N GLY A 98 -8.79 -13.57 1.89
CA GLY A 98 -8.58 -14.22 3.17
C GLY A 98 -8.03 -13.23 4.18
N SER A 99 -7.97 -13.67 5.44
CA SER A 99 -7.36 -12.88 6.51
C SER A 99 -5.88 -12.60 6.22
N LEU A 100 -5.46 -11.36 6.44
CA LEU A 100 -4.08 -10.92 6.33
C LEU A 100 -3.32 -11.04 7.66
N LEU A 101 -3.99 -11.47 8.73
CA LEU A 101 -3.42 -11.53 10.07
C LEU A 101 -2.17 -12.41 10.14
N SER A 102 -2.20 -13.58 9.50
CA SER A 102 -1.05 -14.50 9.49
C SER A 102 0.16 -13.90 8.78
N LEU A 103 -0.07 -13.07 7.75
CA LEU A 103 0.99 -12.35 7.03
C LEU A 103 1.58 -11.26 7.93
N TYR A 104 0.73 -10.46 8.56
CA TYR A 104 1.16 -9.40 9.47
C TYR A 104 1.87 -9.93 10.72
N GLN A 105 1.47 -11.09 11.24
CA GLN A 105 2.08 -11.71 12.42
C GLN A 105 3.42 -12.39 12.17
N GLN A 106 3.87 -12.49 10.91
CA GLN A 106 5.20 -13.02 10.63
C GLN A 106 6.26 -12.20 11.38
N ASP A 107 7.20 -12.93 11.99
CA ASP A 107 8.39 -12.33 12.56
C ASP A 107 9.34 -11.96 11.42
N LEU A 108 9.85 -10.73 11.47
CA LEU A 108 10.82 -10.23 10.52
C LEU A 108 12.25 -10.40 11.05
N ASP A 109 12.43 -10.91 12.27
CA ASP A 109 13.72 -11.02 12.96
C ASP A 109 14.48 -9.67 12.90
N ASN A 110 15.63 -9.67 12.22
CA ASN A 110 16.47 -8.48 12.00
C ASN A 110 16.37 -7.95 10.56
N TYR A 111 15.40 -8.40 9.77
CA TYR A 111 15.15 -7.91 8.41
C TYR A 111 14.27 -6.67 8.43
N LEU A 112 14.55 -5.74 7.52
CA LEU A 112 13.80 -4.48 7.40
C LEU A 112 12.42 -4.66 6.76
N VAL A 113 12.28 -5.67 5.90
CA VAL A 113 11.11 -5.91 5.04
C VAL A 113 11.02 -7.39 4.72
N ALA A 114 9.80 -7.92 4.62
CA ALA A 114 9.52 -9.19 3.92
C ALA A 114 8.62 -8.96 2.71
N ALA A 115 8.80 -9.75 1.65
CA ALA A 115 8.05 -9.56 0.42
C ALA A 115 7.84 -10.86 -0.34
N SER A 116 6.73 -10.92 -1.08
CA SER A 116 6.42 -12.06 -1.95
C SER A 116 7.29 -12.03 -3.22
N PRO A 117 7.90 -13.15 -3.63
CA PRO A 117 8.72 -13.22 -4.84
C PRO A 117 7.88 -12.96 -6.10
N ASP A 118 8.43 -12.18 -7.03
CA ASP A 118 7.85 -12.01 -8.36
C ASP A 118 8.30 -13.16 -9.28
N PHE A 119 7.38 -14.11 -9.51
CA PHE A 119 7.66 -15.29 -10.33
C PHE A 119 7.91 -14.99 -11.81
N LEU A 120 7.44 -13.85 -12.34
CA LEU A 120 7.66 -13.47 -13.74
C LEU A 120 9.11 -12.98 -13.97
N ILE A 121 9.72 -12.40 -12.93
CA ILE A 121 11.11 -11.95 -12.97
C ILE A 121 12.06 -13.15 -12.77
N ASN A 122 11.65 -14.14 -11.98
CA ASN A 122 12.46 -15.33 -11.69
C ASN A 122 12.50 -16.36 -12.84
N SER A 123 11.63 -16.22 -13.85
CA SER A 123 11.61 -17.06 -15.05
C SER A 123 12.55 -16.51 -16.15
N GLY A 124 13.86 -16.42 -15.89
CA GLY A 124 14.95 -16.32 -16.91
C GLY A 124 14.93 -15.22 -17.99
N PHE A 125 13.86 -14.45 -18.14
CA PHE A 125 13.62 -13.56 -19.30
C PHE A 125 14.11 -12.12 -19.08
N PHE A 126 14.41 -11.72 -17.85
CA PHE A 126 14.73 -10.33 -17.49
C PHE A 126 16.07 -10.15 -16.76
N TYR A 127 17.09 -10.97 -17.07
CA TYR A 127 18.43 -10.84 -16.46
C TYR A 127 19.24 -9.61 -16.90
N HIS A 128 18.76 -8.83 -17.87
CA HIS A 128 19.45 -7.62 -18.33
C HIS A 128 18.53 -6.41 -18.40
N ARG A 129 18.44 -5.66 -17.29
CA ARG A 129 18.61 -4.19 -17.22
C ARG A 129 18.17 -3.67 -15.84
N THR A 130 19.17 -3.28 -15.03
CA THR A 130 19.15 -2.19 -14.02
C THR A 130 17.96 -2.06 -13.05
N LEU A 131 18.23 -2.38 -11.78
CA LEU A 131 17.90 -1.63 -10.56
C LEU A 131 16.50 -0.99 -10.48
N PHE A 132 15.52 -1.76 -10.01
CA PHE A 132 14.56 -1.42 -8.94
C PHE A 132 13.76 -2.71 -8.68
N GLN A 133 13.97 -3.34 -7.53
CA GLN A 133 13.24 -4.57 -7.17
C GLN A 133 11.79 -4.19 -6.87
N CYS A 134 10.89 -4.46 -7.81
CA CYS A 134 9.46 -4.23 -7.68
C CYS A 134 8.85 -5.35 -6.83
N TRP A 135 8.87 -5.20 -5.52
CA TRP A 135 8.16 -6.09 -4.61
C TRP A 135 6.65 -5.77 -4.69
N ARG A 136 5.83 -6.74 -5.11
CA ARG A 136 4.37 -6.59 -5.28
C ARG A 136 3.59 -6.58 -3.96
N THR A 137 4.23 -6.92 -2.86
CA THR A 137 3.68 -6.80 -1.50
C THR A 137 4.86 -6.67 -0.56
N ILE A 138 4.88 -5.62 0.26
CA ILE A 138 5.93 -5.33 1.22
C ILE A 138 5.27 -5.43 2.58
N ILE A 139 5.72 -6.38 3.40
CA ILE A 139 5.51 -6.42 4.85
C ILE A 139 6.64 -5.60 5.47
#